data_AF-A0A934H100-F1
#
_entry.id   AF-A0A934H100-F1
#
_cell.length_a   1.000
_cell.length_b   1.000
_cell.length_c   1.000
_cell.angle_alpha   90.00
_cell.angle_beta   90.00
_cell.angle_gamma   90.00
#
_symmetry.space_group_name_H-M   'P 1'
#
loop_
_entity.id
_entity.type
_entity.pdbx_description
1 polymer ?
#
loop_
_entity_poly.entity_id
_entity_poly.type
_entity_poly.pdbx_seq_one_letter_code
_entity_poly.pdbx_strand_id
1 'polypeptide(L)'
;MYLAQTLTDLCEQINQLEETRRQGFLAWLNKHHQTHTPAQRETLLVYLYVWLSDLDQDGQRWELHLLQNEIAWWRNLSATRLWLFLNKEHYE
;
A
#
# COMPACT_ATOMS: atom_id res chain seq x y z
N MET A 1 -9.55 -14.89 13.29
CA MET A 1 -8.75 -15.64 12.29
C MET A 1 -8.90 -15.10 10.85
N TYR A 2 -9.43 -13.88 10.62
CA TYR A 2 -9.60 -13.33 9.26
C TYR A 2 -8.46 -12.39 8.83
N LEU A 3 -7.94 -11.57 9.75
CA LEU A 3 -6.98 -10.50 9.45
C LEU A 3 -5.66 -11.01 8.82
N ALA A 4 -5.03 -12.02 9.42
CA ALA A 4 -3.74 -12.54 8.94
C ALA A 4 -3.82 -13.12 7.52
N GLN A 5 -4.91 -13.82 7.18
CA GLN A 5 -5.12 -14.35 5.84
C GLN A 5 -5.32 -13.21 4.85
N THR A 6 -6.24 -12.28 5.15
CA THR A 6 -6.48 -11.10 4.29
C THR A 6 -5.22 -10.28 4.05
N LEU A 7 -4.38 -10.11 5.08
CA LEU A 7 -3.11 -9.40 4.93
C LEU A 7 -2.10 -10.15 4.06
N THR A 8 -2.06 -11.47 4.18
CA THR A 8 -1.22 -12.30 3.31
C THR A 8 -1.63 -12.13 1.85
N ASP A 9 -2.94 -12.22 1.57
CA ASP A 9 -3.50 -12.02 0.22
C ASP A 9 -3.22 -10.60 -0.32
N LEU A 10 -3.27 -9.57 0.54
CA LEU A 10 -2.93 -8.19 0.16
C LEU A 10 -1.44 -8.04 -0.17
N CYS A 11 -0.57 -8.56 0.69
CA CYS A 11 0.87 -8.53 0.45
C CYS A 11 1.25 -9.26 -0.84
N GLU A 12 0.56 -10.37 -1.16
CA GLU A 12 0.76 -11.06 -2.43
C GLU A 12 0.35 -10.18 -3.62
N GLN A 13 -0.82 -9.53 -3.57
CA GLN A 13 -1.26 -8.62 -4.63
C GLN A 13 -0.30 -7.44 -4.82
N ILE A 14 0.22 -6.87 -3.74
CA ILE A 14 1.25 -5.81 -3.79
C ILE A 14 2.55 -6.33 -4.41
N ASN A 15 2.93 -7.58 -4.10
CA ASN A 15 4.10 -8.21 -4.66
C ASN A 15 3.97 -8.53 -6.17
N GLN A 16 2.73 -8.70 -6.66
CA GLN A 16 2.42 -8.90 -8.08
C GLN A 16 2.39 -7.60 -8.89
N LEU A 17 2.37 -6.42 -8.24
CA LEU A 17 2.50 -5.15 -8.93
C LEU A 17 3.88 -5.04 -9.60
N GLU A 18 3.91 -4.39 -10.77
CA GLU A 18 5.17 -3.99 -11.41
C GLU A 18 5.99 -3.09 -10.47
N GLU A 19 7.32 -3.20 -10.53
CA GLU A 19 8.23 -2.56 -9.56
C GLU A 19 7.93 -1.08 -9.34
N THR A 20 7.72 -0.32 -10.42
CA THR A 20 7.43 1.12 -10.35
C THR A 20 6.10 1.42 -9.66
N ARG A 21 5.06 0.61 -9.91
CA ARG A 21 3.73 0.76 -9.28
C ARG A 21 3.80 0.37 -7.81
N ARG A 22 4.55 -0.69 -7.49
CA ARG A 22 4.82 -1.12 -6.11
C ARG A 22 5.57 -0.04 -5.33
N GLN A 23 6.60 0.57 -5.91
CA GLN A 23 7.33 1.67 -5.25
C GLN A 23 6.42 2.87 -5.01
N GLY A 24 5.57 3.21 -5.98
CA GLY A 24 4.54 4.24 -5.81
C GLY A 24 3.56 3.94 -4.67
N PHE A 25 3.06 2.70 -4.62
CA PHE A 25 2.20 2.23 -3.52
C PHE A 25 2.89 2.33 -2.16
N LEU A 26 4.14 1.86 -2.04
CA LEU A 26 4.89 1.92 -0.77
C LEU A 26 5.18 3.37 -0.36
N ALA A 27 5.46 4.26 -1.31
CA ALA A 27 5.64 5.68 -1.04
C ALA A 27 4.34 6.33 -0.56
N TRP A 28 3.20 5.98 -1.18
CA TRP A 28 1.88 6.40 -0.71
C TRP A 28 1.62 5.87 0.71
N LEU A 29 1.89 4.59 0.98
CA LEU A 29 1.64 3.96 2.28
C LEU A 29 2.42 4.65 3.39
N ASN A 30 3.70 4.95 3.14
CA ASN A 30 4.57 5.67 4.08
C ASN A 30 4.10 7.11 4.33
N LYS A 31 3.62 7.81 3.29
CA LYS A 31 3.04 9.16 3.43
C LYS A 31 1.72 9.13 4.18
N HIS A 32 0.85 8.17 3.84
CA HIS A 32 -0.49 8.06 4.41
C HIS A 32 -0.43 7.80 5.91
N HIS A 33 0.53 6.99 6.36
CA HIS A 33 0.61 6.60 7.77
C HIS A 33 1.61 7.45 8.56
N GLN A 34 2.24 8.46 7.92
CA GLN A 34 3.24 9.36 8.52
C GLN A 34 4.31 8.61 9.32
N THR A 35 4.64 7.38 8.93
CA THR A 35 5.55 6.56 9.73
C THR A 35 6.98 7.00 9.52
N HIS A 36 7.69 7.22 10.64
CA HIS A 36 9.13 7.49 10.60
C HIS A 36 9.93 6.31 10.03
N THR A 37 9.37 5.10 10.10
CA THR A 37 9.96 3.89 9.52
C THR A 37 9.26 3.57 8.20
N PRO A 38 10.00 3.51 7.08
CA PRO A 38 9.41 3.14 5.80
C PRO A 38 9.00 1.67 5.80
N ALA A 39 7.76 1.39 5.41
CA ALA A 39 7.29 0.08 5.04
C ALA A 39 8.13 -0.43 3.86
N GLN A 40 8.88 -1.49 4.09
CA GLN A 40 9.71 -2.15 3.08
C GLN A 40 9.01 -3.43 2.61
N ARG A 41 9.33 -3.87 1.40
CA ARG A 41 8.74 -5.08 0.81
C ARG A 41 8.91 -6.32 1.71
N GLU A 42 10.08 -6.50 2.28
CA GLU A 42 10.43 -7.67 3.10
C GLU A 42 9.70 -7.70 4.45
N THR A 43 9.27 -6.53 4.95
CA THR A 43 8.64 -6.39 6.26
C THR A 43 7.19 -5.92 6.19
N LEU A 44 6.64 -5.76 4.98
CA LEU A 44 5.31 -5.18 4.74
C LEU A 44 4.20 -5.92 5.51
N LEU A 45 4.23 -7.26 5.49
CA LEU A 45 3.24 -8.07 6.20
C LEU A 45 3.27 -7.81 7.71
N VAL A 46 4.46 -7.77 8.30
CA VAL A 46 4.66 -7.53 9.73
C VAL A 46 4.23 -6.11 10.08
N TYR A 47 4.63 -5.13 9.27
CA TYR A 47 4.25 -3.73 9.43
C TYR A 47 2.72 -3.55 9.44
N LEU A 48 2.02 -4.07 8.41
CA LEU A 48 0.57 -3.95 8.31
C LEU A 48 -0.14 -4.71 9.43
N TYR A 49 0.39 -5.87 9.84
CA TYR A 49 -0.18 -6.65 10.94
C TYR A 49 -0.11 -5.88 12.27
N VAL A 50 1.06 -5.31 12.61
CA VAL A 50 1.24 -4.53 13.84
C VAL A 50 0.32 -3.32 13.84
N TRP A 51 0.27 -2.59 12.72
CA TRP A 51 -0.56 -1.39 12.60
C TRP A 51 -2.06 -1.70 12.69
N LEU A 52 -2.57 -2.67 11.92
CA LEU A 52 -3.99 -3.00 11.96
C LEU A 52 -4.42 -3.61 13.30
N SER A 53 -3.50 -4.27 14.02
CA SER A 53 -3.80 -4.81 15.34
C SER A 53 -3.99 -3.73 16.41
N ASP A 54 -3.52 -2.50 16.18
CA ASP A 54 -3.71 -1.36 17.09
C ASP A 54 -5.09 -0.69 16.92
N LEU A 55 -5.77 -0.96 15.79
CA LEU A 55 -7.08 -0.42 15.49
C LEU A 55 -8.21 -1.29 16.04
N ASP A 56 -9.36 -0.66 16.30
CA ASP A 56 -10.60 -1.38 16.56
C ASP A 56 -11.11 -2.11 15.30
N GLN A 57 -12.17 -2.91 15.44
CA GLN A 57 -12.66 -3.73 14.32
C GLN A 57 -13.16 -2.90 13.12
N ASP A 58 -13.72 -1.71 13.37
CA ASP A 58 -14.23 -0.86 12.30
C ASP A 58 -13.09 -0.11 11.59
N GLY A 59 -12.09 0.36 12.35
CA GLY A 59 -10.84 0.89 11.82
C GLY A 59 -10.09 -0.15 10.99
N GLN A 60 -9.98 -1.40 11.46
CA GLN A 60 -9.39 -2.49 10.68
C GLN A 60 -10.08 -2.69 9.33
N ARG A 61 -11.43 -2.70 9.32
CA ARG A 61 -12.20 -2.88 8.08
C ARG A 61 -12.02 -1.70 7.13
N TRP A 62 -12.03 -0.48 7.65
CA TRP A 62 -11.81 0.72 6.86
C TRP A 62 -10.45 0.70 6.18
N GLU A 63 -9.39 0.45 6.94
CA GLU A 63 -8.03 0.43 6.43
C GLU A 63 -7.79 -0.71 5.44
N LEU A 64 -8.33 -1.90 5.71
CA LEU A 64 -8.28 -3.01 4.75
C LEU A 64 -8.97 -2.64 3.42
N HIS A 65 -10.13 -1.98 3.49
CA HIS A 65 -10.85 -1.53 2.29
C HIS A 65 -10.04 -0.46 1.53
N LEU A 66 -9.43 0.48 2.24
CA LEU A 66 -8.58 1.52 1.67
C LEU A 66 -7.37 0.91 0.94
N LEU A 67 -6.66 -0.03 1.59
CA LEU A 67 -5.54 -0.75 0.98
C LEU A 67 -5.96 -1.50 -0.30
N GLN A 68 -7.11 -2.17 -0.27
CA GLN A 68 -7.65 -2.87 -1.45
C GLN A 68 -7.91 -1.92 -2.62
N ASN A 69 -8.56 -0.78 -2.34
CA ASN A 69 -8.85 0.23 -3.35
C ASN A 69 -7.57 0.82 -3.94
N GLU A 70 -6.58 1.10 -3.09
CA GLU A 70 -5.32 1.68 -3.51
C GLU A 70 -4.51 0.69 -4.36
N ILE A 71 -4.41 -0.58 -3.96
CA ILE A 71 -3.80 -1.63 -4.79
C ILE A 71 -4.48 -1.73 -6.15
N ALA A 72 -5.81 -1.72 -6.19
CA ALA A 72 -6.57 -1.76 -7.43
C ALA A 72 -6.31 -0.52 -8.31
N TRP A 73 -6.16 0.66 -7.69
CA TRP A 73 -5.81 1.90 -8.37
C TRP A 73 -4.41 1.81 -9.01
N TRP A 74 -3.39 1.40 -8.25
CA TRP A 74 -2.02 1.23 -8.77
C TRP A 74 -1.94 0.19 -9.87
N ARG A 75 -2.67 -0.93 -9.73
CA ARG A 75 -2.74 -1.98 -10.75
C ARG A 75 -3.33 -1.46 -12.07
N ASN A 76 -4.35 -0.62 -12.00
CA ASN A 76 -5.08 -0.10 -13.16
C ASN A 76 -4.56 1.26 -13.66
N LEU A 77 -3.53 1.82 -13.04
CA LEU A 77 -3.00 3.13 -13.41
C LEU A 77 -2.41 3.08 -14.82
N SER A 78 -2.97 3.87 -15.75
CA SER A 78 -2.45 3.97 -17.12
C SER A 78 -0.98 4.41 -17.14
N ALA A 79 -0.20 3.91 -18.09
CA ALA A 79 1.22 4.25 -18.24
C ALA A 79 1.46 5.78 -18.33
N THR A 80 0.56 6.53 -19.00
CA THR A 80 0.64 8.00 -19.08
C THR A 80 0.52 8.66 -17.71
N ARG A 81 -0.41 8.21 -16.87
CA ARG A 81 -0.57 8.74 -15.50
C ARG A 81 0.57 8.31 -14.58
N LEU A 82 1.07 7.09 -14.74
CA LEU A 82 2.26 6.62 -14.03
C LEU A 82 3.47 7.50 -14.37
N TRP A 83 3.68 7.79 -15.66
CA TRP A 83 4.73 8.69 -16.12
C TRP A 83 4.56 10.10 -15.54
N LEU A 84 3.35 10.66 -15.53
CA LEU A 84 3.10 11.95 -14.90
C LEU A 84 3.37 11.94 -13.39
N PHE A 85 3.03 10.86 -12.70
CA PHE A 85 3.27 10.74 -11.25
C PHE A 85 4.77 10.72 -10.94
N LEU A 86 5.57 10.01 -11.74
CA LEU A 86 7.03 9.92 -11.57
C LEU A 86 7.75 11.22 -11.97
N ASN A 87 7.24 11.96 -12.94
CA ASN A 87 7.89 13.17 -13.46
C ASN A 87 7.35 14.48 -12.83
N LYS A 88 6.32 14.43 -11.99
CA LYS A 88 5.79 15.62 -11.31
C LYS A 88 6.70 16.20 -10.23
N GLU A 89 7.80 15.54 -9.87
CA GLU A 89 8.88 16.14 -9.06
C GLU A 89 9.72 17.18 -9.84
N HIS A 90 9.44 17.41 -11.13
CA HIS A 90 10.17 18.36 -11.99
C HIS A 90 9.40 19.64 -12.38
N TYR A 91 8.25 19.92 -11.76
CA TYR A 91 7.42 21.11 -12.08
C TYR A 91 7.08 21.99 -10.87
N GLU A 92 8.00 22.11 -9.91
CA GLU A 92 7.98 23.20 -8.91
C GLU A 92 9.28 24.03 -8.99
#